data_AF-A0A7S4IUF7-F1
#
_entry.id   AF-A0A7S4IUF7-F1
#
_cell.length_a   1.000
_cell.length_b   1.000
_cell.length_c   1.000
_cell.angle_alpha   90.00
_cell.angle_beta   90.00
_cell.angle_gamma   90.00
#
_symmetry.space_group_name_H-M   'P 1'
#
loop_
_entity.id
_entity.type
_entity.pdbx_description
1 polymer ?
#
loop_
_entity_poly.entity_id
_entity_poly.type
_entity_poly.pdbx_seq_one_letter_code
_entity_poly.pdbx_strand_id
1 'polypeptide(L)'
;RRSNSTSVEEAKTEEPLIPEPTNESDESEEEAEVVEESDSEEEAVAVIEEDSDDELHPLDENTVGDVPMHWYDEYDHIGYNIVGEKIARPVRKDLMDSFLDREDDSNWRRVWDEKNQREVILTSEELRILRNIQKGKYPESSYNPYQEFPEIPRPDLLIHPLLNTPEPKSKF
;
A
#
# COMPACT_ATOMS: atom_id res chain seq x y z
N ARG A 1 -77.81 -1.67 1.43
CA ARG A 1 -78.40 -0.76 2.45
C ARG A 1 -77.39 -0.60 3.58
N ARG A 2 -76.98 0.65 3.87
CA ARG A 2 -76.20 1.15 5.03
C ARG A 2 -74.76 0.63 5.19
N SER A 3 -73.73 1.38 4.80
CA SER A 3 -73.10 2.56 5.43
C SER A 3 -72.11 2.18 6.55
N ASN A 4 -70.82 2.42 6.26
CA ASN A 4 -69.68 2.42 7.19
C ASN A 4 -69.71 3.64 8.12
N SER A 5 -69.26 3.46 9.37
CA SER A 5 -68.68 4.52 10.21
C SER A 5 -67.93 3.92 11.41
N THR A 6 -66.62 4.12 11.51
CA THR A 6 -65.90 4.36 12.77
C THR A 6 -64.54 4.95 12.41
N SER A 7 -64.35 6.19 12.83
CA SER A 7 -63.14 7.00 12.72
C SER A 7 -62.18 6.70 13.87
N VAL A 8 -60.88 6.64 13.57
CA VAL A 8 -59.76 6.94 14.49
C VAL A 8 -58.62 7.43 13.57
N GLU A 9 -58.53 8.74 13.31
CA GLU A 9 -57.56 9.69 13.87
C GLU A 9 -56.08 9.35 13.60
N GLU A 10 -55.55 10.01 12.57
CA GLU A 10 -54.15 10.07 12.18
C GLU A 10 -53.41 11.11 13.04
N ALA A 11 -52.34 10.69 13.72
CA ALA A 11 -51.37 11.59 14.33
C ALA A 11 -50.25 11.88 13.32
N LYS A 12 -50.34 13.05 12.68
CA LYS A 12 -49.31 13.65 11.84
C LYS A 12 -48.18 14.15 12.74
N THR A 13 -47.02 13.50 12.69
CA THR A 13 -45.82 13.95 13.41
C THR A 13 -45.02 14.85 12.48
N GLU A 14 -44.82 16.09 12.92
CA GLU A 14 -44.18 17.20 12.20
C GLU A 14 -42.65 17.07 12.26
N GLU A 15 -41.99 17.18 11.11
CA GLU A 15 -40.53 17.30 10.98
C GLU A 15 -40.10 18.76 11.25
N PRO A 16 -39.06 19.03 12.06
CA PRO A 16 -38.54 20.38 12.23
C PRO A 16 -37.57 20.77 11.10
N LEU A 17 -37.91 21.89 10.45
CA LEU A 17 -37.13 22.61 9.44
C LEU A 17 -35.83 23.18 10.03
N ILE A 18 -34.69 22.88 9.39
CA ILE A 18 -33.39 23.52 9.64
C ILE A 18 -33.31 24.77 8.74
N PRO A 19 -33.03 25.99 9.27
CA PRO A 19 -32.88 27.18 8.43
C PRO A 19 -31.49 27.25 7.79
N GLU A 20 -31.45 27.57 6.49
CA GLU A 20 -30.24 27.96 5.76
C GLU A 20 -29.73 29.33 6.22
N PRO A 21 -28.41 29.56 6.26
CA PRO A 21 -27.86 30.91 6.30
C PRO A 21 -27.48 31.42 4.89
N THR A 22 -28.22 32.43 4.42
CA THR A 22 -27.84 33.35 3.33
C THR A 22 -27.27 34.65 3.91
N ASN A 23 -26.10 35.10 3.46
CA ASN A 23 -25.67 36.51 3.38
C ASN A 23 -24.35 36.56 2.58
N GLU A 24 -24.32 36.96 1.31
CA GLU A 24 -24.20 38.32 0.76
C GLU A 24 -23.17 39.26 1.44
N SER A 25 -22.13 39.54 0.64
CA SER A 25 -21.25 40.73 0.54
C SER A 25 -20.49 41.24 1.76
N ASP A 26 -19.15 41.20 1.67
CA ASP A 26 -18.31 42.32 2.11
C ASP A 26 -17.08 42.46 1.21
N GLU A 27 -16.93 43.64 0.62
CA GLU A 27 -15.79 44.10 -0.19
C GLU A 27 -14.78 44.77 0.75
N SER A 28 -13.50 44.43 0.63
CA SER A 28 -12.41 45.31 1.06
C SER A 28 -11.13 45.00 0.27
N GLU A 29 -10.73 45.98 -0.53
CA GLU A 29 -9.44 46.12 -1.21
C GLU A 29 -8.29 46.42 -0.21
N GLU A 30 -7.05 46.46 -0.75
CA GLU A 30 -5.78 46.92 -0.14
C GLU A 30 -4.95 45.82 0.58
N GLU A 31 -3.65 45.56 0.33
CA GLU A 31 -2.64 46.09 -0.59
C GLU A 31 -1.65 44.96 -0.98
N ALA A 32 -0.92 45.18 -2.07
CA ALA A 32 0.18 44.33 -2.52
C ALA A 32 1.45 44.59 -1.70
N GLU A 33 2.06 43.53 -1.15
CA GLU A 33 3.48 43.54 -0.77
C GLU A 33 4.16 42.32 -1.39
N VAL A 34 4.98 42.60 -2.41
CA VAL A 34 5.89 41.65 -3.05
C VAL A 34 7.16 41.62 -2.21
N VAL A 35 7.46 40.46 -1.63
CA VAL A 35 8.81 40.15 -1.14
C VAL A 35 9.21 38.83 -1.80
N GLU A 36 10.08 38.96 -2.79
CA GLU A 36 10.83 37.85 -3.36
C GLU A 36 12.00 37.49 -2.43
N GLU A 37 12.13 36.20 -2.13
CA GLU A 37 13.42 35.51 -2.13
C GLU A 37 13.16 33.99 -2.13
N SER A 38 12.94 33.44 -3.33
CA SER A 38 12.97 32.01 -3.57
C SER A 38 14.41 31.60 -3.85
N ASP A 39 15.09 31.07 -2.83
CA ASP A 39 16.34 30.36 -2.97
C ASP A 39 16.03 28.96 -3.53
N SER A 40 15.91 28.88 -4.86
CA SER A 40 15.76 27.62 -5.57
C SER A 40 17.15 26.99 -5.72
N GLU A 41 17.58 26.29 -4.68
CA GLU A 41 18.65 25.31 -4.79
C GLU A 41 18.13 24.20 -5.73
N GLU A 42 18.62 24.21 -6.97
CA GLU A 42 18.38 23.14 -7.94
C GLU A 42 19.02 21.85 -7.41
N GLU A 43 18.25 21.09 -6.62
CA GLU A 43 18.58 19.72 -6.28
C GLU A 43 18.65 18.93 -7.58
N ALA A 44 19.87 18.51 -7.93
CA ALA A 44 20.13 17.60 -9.03
C ALA A 44 19.42 16.27 -8.71
N VAL A 45 18.18 16.14 -9.18
CA VAL A 45 17.45 14.87 -9.20
C VAL A 45 18.26 13.94 -10.09
N ALA A 46 19.03 13.05 -9.46
CA ALA A 46 19.74 12.00 -10.16
C ALA A 46 18.69 11.17 -10.88
N VAL A 47 18.65 11.26 -12.22
CA VAL A 47 17.88 10.35 -13.06
C VAL A 47 18.53 8.99 -12.90
N ILE A 48 17.97 8.19 -12.00
CA ILE A 48 18.32 6.79 -11.85
C ILE A 48 17.82 6.12 -13.13
N GLU A 49 18.74 5.63 -13.96
CA GLU A 49 18.40 4.85 -15.15
C GLU A 49 17.68 3.56 -14.70
N GLU A 50 16.36 3.57 -14.87
CA GLU A 50 15.43 2.52 -14.48
C GLU A 50 15.50 1.35 -15.50
N ASP A 51 16.56 0.54 -15.41
CA ASP A 51 16.70 -0.72 -16.17
C ASP A 51 16.52 -1.95 -15.25
N SER A 52 15.82 -1.81 -14.13
CA SER A 52 15.55 -2.91 -13.20
C SER A 52 14.09 -2.89 -12.72
N ASP A 53 13.29 -3.75 -13.35
CA ASP A 53 11.87 -4.03 -13.04
C ASP A 53 11.66 -4.77 -11.69
N ASP A 54 12.67 -4.80 -10.80
CA ASP A 54 12.65 -5.67 -9.61
C ASP A 54 12.54 -4.94 -8.25
N GLU A 55 12.62 -3.60 -8.20
CA GLU A 55 12.60 -2.88 -6.91
C GLU A 55 11.95 -1.48 -7.00
N LEU A 56 10.74 -1.37 -7.55
CA LEU A 56 9.85 -0.24 -7.23
C LEU A 56 9.37 -0.38 -5.79
N HIS A 57 10.28 -0.20 -4.84
CA HIS A 57 9.90 0.12 -3.47
C HIS A 57 9.03 1.38 -3.55
N PRO A 58 7.78 1.34 -3.05
CA PRO A 58 6.99 2.54 -2.91
C PRO A 58 7.86 3.60 -2.23
N LEU A 59 7.91 4.80 -2.81
CA LEU A 59 8.69 5.92 -2.29
C LEU A 59 8.30 6.31 -0.85
N ASP A 60 7.29 5.69 -0.25
CA ASP A 60 6.88 5.95 1.13
C ASP A 60 7.36 4.86 2.10
N GLU A 61 8.13 3.87 1.64
CA GLU A 61 8.64 2.81 2.50
C GLU A 61 9.91 3.23 3.23
N ASN A 62 9.94 2.90 4.52
CA ASN A 62 11.13 3.12 5.33
C ASN A 62 12.28 2.25 4.81
N THR A 63 13.47 2.81 4.66
CA THR A 63 14.68 2.08 4.22
C THR A 63 15.53 1.54 5.37
N VAL A 64 15.14 1.85 6.61
CA VAL A 64 15.82 1.36 7.82
C VAL A 64 15.80 -0.17 7.85
N GLY A 65 16.96 -0.77 8.11
CA GLY A 65 17.14 -2.23 8.23
C GLY A 65 16.68 -2.77 9.59
N ASP A 66 17.37 -3.79 10.10
CA ASP A 66 17.13 -4.36 11.44
C ASP A 66 17.68 -3.43 12.55
N VAL A 67 17.04 -2.26 12.70
CA VAL A 67 17.36 -1.26 13.71
C VAL A 67 16.23 -1.22 14.74
N PRO A 68 16.55 -1.22 16.05
CA PRO A 68 15.52 -1.10 17.07
C PRO A 68 14.70 0.20 16.93
N MET A 69 13.38 0.07 16.77
CA MET A 69 12.48 1.21 16.53
C MET A 69 12.45 2.22 17.68
N HIS A 70 12.76 1.77 18.90
CA HIS A 70 12.75 2.63 20.10
C HIS A 70 13.78 3.78 20.04
N TRP A 71 14.78 3.72 19.16
CA TRP A 71 15.72 4.84 18.94
C TRP A 71 15.06 6.04 18.27
N TYR A 72 13.95 5.82 17.57
CA TYR A 72 13.21 6.87 16.90
C TYR A 72 12.08 7.43 17.77
N ASP A 73 11.81 6.89 18.95
CA ASP A 73 10.66 7.28 19.81
C ASP A 73 10.63 8.79 20.11
N GLU A 74 11.79 9.40 20.31
CA GLU A 74 11.95 10.84 20.61
C GLU A 74 11.86 11.75 19.37
N TYR A 75 11.90 11.17 18.15
CA TYR A 75 11.85 11.90 16.89
C TYR A 75 10.44 11.90 16.29
N ASP A 76 10.13 12.93 15.51
CA ASP A 76 8.84 13.09 14.80
C ASP A 76 8.76 12.25 13.49
N HIS A 77 9.83 11.55 13.15
CA HIS A 77 9.93 10.68 11.97
C HIS A 77 10.47 9.30 12.38
N ILE A 78 10.14 8.29 11.59
CA ILE A 78 10.48 6.88 11.85
C ILE A 78 11.77 6.48 11.11
N GLY A 79 12.05 7.17 10.02
CA GLY A 79 13.18 6.88 9.16
C GLY A 79 13.21 7.81 7.96
N TYR A 80 13.96 7.38 6.95
CA TYR A 80 14.14 8.11 5.70
C TYR A 80 13.80 7.21 4.52
N ASN A 81 13.31 7.82 3.46
CA ASN A 81 13.12 7.16 2.18
C ASN A 81 14.45 7.01 1.42
N ILE A 82 14.46 6.30 0.30
CA ILE A 82 15.61 6.11 -0.61
C ILE A 82 16.18 7.46 -1.08
N VAL A 83 15.32 8.45 -1.27
CA VAL A 83 15.69 9.83 -1.66
C VAL A 83 16.32 10.63 -0.50
N GLY A 84 16.11 10.19 0.75
CA GLY A 84 16.55 10.91 1.95
C GLY A 84 15.49 11.83 2.56
N GLU A 85 14.24 11.75 2.09
CA GLU A 85 13.10 12.45 2.70
C GLU A 85 12.67 11.80 4.02
N LYS A 86 12.23 12.61 5.00
CA LYS A 86 11.80 12.14 6.32
C LYS A 86 10.40 11.52 6.24
N ILE A 87 10.26 10.30 6.73
CA ILE A 87 8.96 9.63 6.83
C ILE A 87 8.32 9.99 8.17
N ALA A 88 7.31 10.87 8.12
CA ALA A 88 6.60 11.34 9.30
C ALA A 88 5.93 10.20 10.07
N ARG A 89 5.90 10.31 11.40
CA ARG A 89 5.21 9.35 12.25
C ARG A 89 3.69 9.48 12.07
N PRO A 90 2.94 8.37 11.88
CA PRO A 90 1.49 8.43 11.86
C PRO A 90 0.95 8.79 13.25
N VAL A 91 -0.15 9.55 13.27
CA VAL A 91 -0.78 9.99 14.52
C VAL A 91 -1.18 8.76 15.35
N ARG A 92 -0.70 8.70 16.60
CA ARG A 92 -1.11 7.66 17.54
C ARG A 92 -2.61 7.76 17.75
N LYS A 93 -3.32 6.65 17.54
CA LYS A 93 -4.74 6.53 17.88
C LYS A 93 -4.94 6.74 19.37
N ASP A 94 -6.05 7.37 19.71
CA ASP A 94 -6.43 7.56 21.10
C ASP A 94 -6.75 6.22 21.79
N LEU A 95 -6.73 6.23 23.12
CA LEU A 95 -7.09 5.04 23.92
C LEU A 95 -8.53 4.58 23.64
N MET A 96 -9.42 5.51 23.25
CA MET A 96 -10.80 5.18 22.89
C MET A 96 -10.89 4.57 21.49
N ASP A 97 -10.18 5.13 20.51
CA ASP A 97 -10.16 4.61 19.14
C ASP A 97 -9.55 3.21 19.09
N SER A 98 -8.44 3.00 19.79
CA SER A 98 -7.83 1.68 19.92
C SER A 98 -8.74 0.66 20.63
N PHE A 99 -9.62 1.11 21.54
CA PHE A 99 -10.61 0.24 22.16
C PHE A 99 -11.71 -0.16 21.17
N LEU A 100 -12.24 0.78 20.39
CA LEU A 100 -13.25 0.50 19.36
C LEU A 100 -12.70 -0.40 18.26
N ASP A 101 -11.48 -0.13 17.81
CA ASP A 101 -10.74 -0.96 16.85
C ASP A 101 -10.58 -2.40 17.36
N ARG A 102 -10.45 -2.59 18.67
CA ARG A 102 -10.29 -3.92 19.27
C ARG A 102 -11.58 -4.73 19.29
N GLU A 103 -12.72 -4.07 19.47
CA GLU A 103 -14.06 -4.68 19.52
C GLU A 103 -14.66 -4.95 18.13
N ASP A 104 -14.08 -4.40 17.05
CA ASP A 104 -14.55 -4.63 15.69
C ASP A 104 -14.31 -6.09 15.22
N ASP A 105 -15.30 -6.66 14.53
CA ASP A 105 -15.30 -8.05 14.04
C ASP A 105 -14.22 -8.31 12.98
N SER A 106 -13.72 -7.26 12.32
CA SER A 106 -12.65 -7.37 11.32
C SER A 106 -11.24 -7.24 11.92
N ASN A 107 -11.11 -7.04 13.24
CA ASN A 107 -9.82 -6.78 13.86
C ASN A 107 -8.81 -7.93 13.70
N TRP A 108 -9.27 -9.18 13.63
CA TRP A 108 -8.39 -10.34 13.43
C TRP A 108 -7.63 -10.34 12.10
N ARG A 109 -7.99 -9.47 11.14
CA ARG A 109 -7.29 -9.30 9.86
C ARG A 109 -6.20 -8.23 9.91
N ARG A 110 -6.11 -7.47 10.99
CA ARG A 110 -5.18 -6.34 11.13
C ARG A 110 -3.84 -6.85 11.65
N VAL A 111 -2.76 -6.40 11.01
CA VAL A 111 -1.37 -6.71 11.38
C VAL A 111 -0.62 -5.40 11.57
N TRP A 112 0.13 -5.31 12.65
CA TRP A 112 1.01 -4.18 12.92
C TRP A 112 2.32 -4.31 12.13
N ASP A 113 2.60 -3.33 11.29
CA ASP A 113 3.87 -3.19 10.58
C ASP A 113 4.79 -2.26 11.39
N GLU A 114 5.79 -2.85 12.04
CA GLU A 114 6.72 -2.15 12.92
C GLU A 114 7.60 -1.14 12.18
N LYS A 115 7.91 -1.43 10.91
CA LYS A 115 8.86 -0.65 10.09
C LYS A 115 8.26 0.68 9.63
N ASN A 116 6.98 0.64 9.26
CA ASN A 116 6.24 1.81 8.80
C ASN A 116 5.29 2.38 9.88
N GLN A 117 5.29 1.78 11.09
CA GLN A 117 4.40 2.10 12.21
C GLN A 117 2.93 2.24 11.82
N ARG A 118 2.49 1.40 10.87
CA ARG A 118 1.15 1.43 10.32
C ARG A 118 0.45 0.11 10.56
N GLU A 119 -0.87 0.17 10.51
CA GLU A 119 -1.70 -1.01 10.64
C GLU A 119 -2.22 -1.42 9.27
N VAL A 120 -1.84 -2.62 8.85
CA VAL A 120 -2.19 -3.17 7.54
C VAL A 120 -3.34 -4.15 7.70
N ILE A 121 -4.39 -3.97 6.91
CA ILE A 121 -5.52 -4.91 6.86
C ILE A 121 -5.20 -5.96 5.80
N LEU A 122 -5.13 -7.22 6.19
CA LEU A 122 -4.89 -8.31 5.25
C LEU A 122 -6.07 -8.52 4.31
N THR A 123 -5.77 -8.64 3.03
CA THR A 123 -6.77 -8.92 1.99
C THR A 123 -7.24 -10.38 2.08
N SER A 124 -8.39 -10.68 1.47
CA SER A 124 -8.91 -12.06 1.47
C SER A 124 -7.99 -13.04 0.73
N GLU A 125 -7.19 -12.55 -0.22
CA GLU A 125 -6.25 -13.35 -1.01
C GLU A 125 -5.01 -13.71 -0.19
N GLU A 126 -4.43 -12.73 0.52
CA GLU A 126 -3.33 -12.94 1.46
C GLU A 126 -3.70 -13.93 2.56
N LEU A 127 -4.91 -13.81 3.13
CA LEU A 127 -5.42 -14.76 4.13
C LEU A 127 -5.57 -16.18 3.57
N ARG A 128 -5.94 -16.32 2.29
CA ARG A 128 -6.02 -17.62 1.62
C ARG A 128 -4.63 -18.22 1.46
N ILE A 129 -3.65 -17.41 1.05
CA ILE A 129 -2.25 -17.82 0.93
C ILE A 129 -1.71 -18.30 2.28
N LEU A 130 -1.87 -17.50 3.34
CA LEU A 130 -1.41 -17.84 4.69
C LEU A 130 -2.04 -19.15 5.18
N ARG A 131 -3.35 -19.33 4.97
CA ARG A 131 -4.05 -20.57 5.31
C ARG A 131 -3.54 -21.78 4.52
N ASN A 132 -3.17 -21.59 3.26
CA ASN A 132 -2.59 -22.65 2.44
C ASN A 132 -1.21 -23.05 2.97
N ILE A 133 -0.35 -22.07 3.25
CA ILE A 133 0.98 -22.29 3.83
C ILE A 133 0.88 -23.04 5.16
N GLN A 134 -0.01 -22.61 6.06
CA GLN A 134 -0.24 -23.30 7.34
C GLN A 134 -0.63 -24.78 7.17
N LYS A 135 -1.35 -25.10 6.10
CA LYS A 135 -1.80 -26.46 5.77
C LYS A 135 -0.79 -27.25 4.92
N GLY A 136 0.36 -26.66 4.59
CA GLY A 136 1.34 -27.27 3.68
C GLY A 136 0.86 -27.38 2.24
N LYS A 137 -0.08 -26.52 1.82
CA LYS A 137 -0.57 -26.42 0.44
C LYS A 137 0.16 -25.29 -0.30
N TYR A 138 0.05 -25.29 -1.63
CA TYR A 138 0.64 -24.24 -2.46
C TYR A 138 -0.03 -22.87 -2.22
N PRO A 139 0.77 -21.78 -2.14
CA PRO A 139 0.27 -20.41 -1.98
C PRO A 139 -0.74 -20.02 -3.05
N GLU A 140 -0.34 -20.20 -4.32
CA GLU A 140 -1.16 -19.89 -5.48
C GLU A 140 -2.08 -21.04 -5.88
N SER A 141 -3.27 -20.69 -6.39
CA SER A 141 -4.19 -21.67 -6.95
C SER A 141 -3.79 -22.18 -8.33
N SER A 142 -3.03 -21.40 -9.08
CA SER A 142 -2.55 -21.69 -10.45
C SER A 142 -1.37 -22.65 -10.48
N TYR A 143 -0.71 -22.88 -9.35
CA TYR A 143 0.51 -23.67 -9.31
C TYR A 143 0.24 -25.14 -9.59
N ASN A 144 0.90 -25.68 -10.62
CA ASN A 144 0.85 -27.10 -10.95
C ASN A 144 2.04 -27.83 -10.29
N PRO A 145 1.81 -28.68 -9.27
CA PRO A 145 2.88 -29.43 -8.61
C PRO A 145 3.52 -30.51 -9.49
N TYR A 146 2.84 -30.91 -10.56
CA TYR A 146 3.30 -31.91 -11.51
C TYR A 146 3.43 -31.27 -12.89
N GLN A 147 4.19 -30.18 -12.97
CA GLN A 147 4.56 -29.60 -14.26
C GLN A 147 5.40 -30.62 -15.02
N GLU A 148 5.05 -30.85 -16.29
CA GLU A 148 5.84 -31.69 -17.18
C GLU A 148 7.21 -31.05 -17.38
N PHE A 149 8.28 -31.85 -17.22
CA PHE A 149 9.63 -31.37 -17.45
C PHE A 149 9.76 -30.99 -18.93
N PRO A 150 10.01 -29.71 -19.27
CA PRO A 150 10.17 -29.33 -20.66
C PRO A 150 11.38 -30.07 -21.23
N GLU A 151 11.22 -30.70 -22.39
CA GLU A 151 12.33 -31.37 -23.05
C GLU A 151 13.35 -30.32 -23.50
N ILE A 152 14.48 -30.26 -22.79
CA ILE A 152 15.65 -29.49 -23.23
C ILE A 152 16.15 -30.15 -24.54
N PRO A 153 16.50 -29.38 -25.58
CA PRO A 153 16.98 -29.94 -26.83
C PRO A 153 18.17 -30.86 -26.58
N ARG A 154 18.05 -32.12 -27.00
CA ARG A 154 19.10 -33.13 -26.85
C ARG A 154 20.26 -32.83 -27.82
N PRO A 155 21.51 -33.12 -27.43
CA PRO A 155 22.66 -32.89 -28.30
C PRO A 155 22.65 -33.75 -29.57
N ASP A 156 21.88 -34.85 -29.59
CA ASP A 156 21.76 -35.73 -30.76
C ASP A 156 21.07 -35.05 -31.96
N LEU A 157 20.39 -33.92 -31.76
CA LEU A 157 19.84 -33.08 -32.82
C LEU A 157 20.82 -32.02 -33.36
N LEU A 158 22.01 -31.88 -32.76
CA LEU A 158 22.98 -30.87 -33.17
C LEU A 158 23.76 -31.36 -34.39
N ILE A 159 23.64 -30.62 -35.50
CA ILE A 159 24.42 -30.87 -36.74
C ILE A 159 25.90 -30.51 -36.54
N HIS A 160 26.20 -29.61 -35.60
CA HIS A 160 27.53 -29.08 -35.36
C HIS A 160 28.05 -29.45 -33.96
N PRO A 161 29.38 -29.61 -33.79
CA PRO A 161 29.94 -29.79 -32.47
C PRO A 161 29.70 -28.54 -31.62
N LEU A 162 29.61 -28.71 -30.30
CA LEU A 162 29.50 -27.59 -29.35
C LEU A 162 30.67 -26.61 -29.46
N LEU A 163 31.84 -27.10 -29.88
CA LEU A 163 33.10 -26.38 -29.97
C LEU A 163 33.74 -26.60 -31.34
N ASN A 164 34.23 -25.53 -31.96
CA ASN A 164 34.98 -25.56 -33.22
C ASN A 164 36.50 -25.46 -32.97
N THR A 165 37.03 -26.27 -32.05
CA THR A 165 38.47 -26.31 -31.77
C THR A 165 39.18 -27.09 -32.88
N PRO A 166 40.19 -26.53 -33.55
CA PRO A 166 40.94 -27.26 -34.58
C PRO A 166 41.65 -28.47 -33.95
N GLU A 167 41.68 -29.60 -34.68
CA GLU A 167 42.31 -30.80 -34.15
C GLU A 167 43.84 -30.61 -34.01
N PRO A 168 44.44 -31.03 -32.87
CA PRO A 168 45.88 -30.93 -32.68
C PRO A 168 46.62 -31.89 -33.61
N LYS A 169 47.81 -31.49 -34.04
CA LYS A 169 48.67 -32.27 -34.96
C LYS A 169 49.03 -33.68 -34.46
N SER A 170 48.91 -33.95 -33.15
CA SER A 170 49.18 -35.26 -32.56
C SER A 170 48.05 -36.30 -32.79
N LYS A 171 46.88 -35.87 -33.29
CA LYS A 171 45.78 -36.78 -33.65
C LYS A 171 45.88 -37.33 -35.08
N PHE A 172 46.84 -36.85 -35.87
CA PHE A 172 47.15 -37.31 -37.23
C PHE A 172 48.54 -37.94 -37.26
#